data_AF-S0GTI0-F1
#
_entry.id   AF-S0GTI0-F1
#
_cell.length_a   1.000
_cell.length_b   1.000
_cell.length_c   1.000
_cell.angle_alpha   90.00
_cell.angle_beta   90.00
_cell.angle_gamma   90.00
#
_symmetry.space_group_name_H-M   'P 1'
#
loop_
_entity.id
_entity.type
_entity.pdbx_description
1 polymer ?
#
loop_
_entity_poly.entity_id
_entity_poly.type
_entity_poly.pdbx_seq_one_letter_code
_entity_poly.pdbx_strand_id
1 'polypeptide(L)'
;MNTRLAANLSVLFTACMLVLSFSFGFHNYSEAQKAIVSDLNQALQQTIMQNSELWMNQDTLKTYSRLSAVFGNPVSIESYNKDFAEALKLEQLKDKSGIIVHVKNKKAIDKPATDATPGKDQTKNYLASDTIIWLSANLNLPESSLEDLGISFQGYVNYSASDVLALTDKKVPLLLLLFALMAGCLSWFLMRRKQAEAPVQKENLIAFGNLTFSCDKACFYKEDQEKLRLTPQQYKVMEMFYLTSSHILARTDICEALWPGKENADETLNTLIRRLRPLIEENSNLKITTDRGRAYQLEIKEPVTETYTQTA
;
A
#
# COMPACT_ATOMS: atom_id res chain seq x y z
N MET A 1 -12.54 24.19 3.79
CA MET A 1 -11.80 23.01 4.30
C MET A 1 -10.95 22.45 3.17
N ASN A 2 -9.62 22.39 3.34
CA ASN A 2 -8.69 22.07 2.25
C ASN A 2 -8.90 20.64 1.74
N THR A 3 -9.53 20.49 0.58
CA THR A 3 -9.94 19.19 0.02
C THR A 3 -8.76 18.26 -0.35
N ARG A 4 -7.53 18.80 -0.44
CA ARG A 4 -6.28 18.04 -0.56
C ARG A 4 -5.85 17.42 0.77
N LEU A 5 -6.07 18.12 1.88
CA LEU A 5 -5.77 17.61 3.23
C LEU A 5 -6.67 16.42 3.57
N ALA A 6 -7.96 16.49 3.19
CA ALA A 6 -8.90 15.38 3.37
C ALA A 6 -8.53 14.12 2.57
N ALA A 7 -8.02 14.26 1.34
CA ALA A 7 -7.60 13.13 0.51
C ALA A 7 -6.30 12.49 1.01
N ASN A 8 -5.33 13.29 1.46
CA ASN A 8 -4.10 12.76 2.06
C ASN A 8 -4.40 12.06 3.38
N LEU A 9 -5.34 12.60 4.17
CA LEU A 9 -5.80 11.98 5.41
C LEU A 9 -6.52 10.65 5.16
N SER A 10 -7.35 10.54 4.12
CA SER A 10 -8.03 9.27 3.78
C SER A 10 -7.06 8.19 3.31
N VAL A 11 -6.03 8.56 2.54
CA VAL A 11 -4.97 7.63 2.12
C VAL A 11 -4.11 7.18 3.30
N LEU A 12 -3.78 8.09 4.22
CA LEU A 12 -3.05 7.74 5.44
C LEU A 12 -3.89 6.78 6.30
N PHE A 13 -5.19 7.06 6.44
CA PHE A 13 -6.11 6.25 7.22
C PHE A 13 -6.26 4.83 6.65
N THR A 14 -6.40 4.67 5.32
CA THR A 14 -6.46 3.35 4.69
C THR A 14 -5.16 2.58 4.88
N ALA A 15 -4.00 3.24 4.75
CA ALA A 15 -2.71 2.62 4.98
C ALA A 15 -2.58 2.13 6.44
N CYS A 16 -2.95 2.95 7.43
CA CYS A 16 -2.97 2.54 8.83
C CYS A 16 -3.89 1.34 9.08
N MET A 17 -5.10 1.33 8.51
CA MET A 17 -6.03 0.21 8.67
C MET A 17 -5.52 -1.09 8.05
N LEU A 18 -4.81 -1.03 6.92
CA LEU A 18 -4.16 -2.20 6.33
C LEU A 18 -3.05 -2.76 7.23
N VAL A 19 -2.18 -1.89 7.76
CA VAL A 19 -1.11 -2.29 8.68
C VAL A 19 -1.70 -2.93 9.93
N LEU A 20 -2.78 -2.35 10.49
CA LEU A 20 -3.47 -2.91 11.65
C LEU A 20 -4.13 -4.26 11.32
N SER A 21 -4.80 -4.39 10.18
CA SER A 21 -5.41 -5.66 9.74
C SER A 21 -4.37 -6.77 9.66
N PHE A 22 -3.20 -6.49 9.06
CA PHE A 22 -2.12 -7.46 8.97
C PHE A 22 -1.53 -7.79 10.35
N SER A 23 -1.33 -6.79 11.20
CA SER A 23 -0.79 -6.96 12.56
C SER A 23 -1.70 -7.81 13.44
N PHE A 24 -3.01 -7.52 13.45
CA PHE A 24 -4.01 -8.33 14.15
C PHE A 24 -4.16 -9.72 13.55
N GLY A 25 -4.08 -9.85 12.22
CA GLY A 25 -4.06 -11.15 11.56
C GLY A 25 -2.88 -12.02 12.01
N PHE A 26 -1.67 -11.44 12.07
CA PHE A 26 -0.49 -12.14 12.55
C PHE A 26 -0.56 -12.49 14.03
N HIS A 27 -1.06 -11.57 14.86
CA HIS A 27 -1.26 -11.82 16.29
C HIS A 27 -2.23 -12.98 16.53
N ASN A 28 -3.42 -12.94 15.92
CA ASN A 28 -4.43 -14.00 16.06
C ASN A 28 -3.92 -15.35 15.52
N TYR A 29 -3.13 -15.34 14.44
CA TYR A 29 -2.49 -16.55 13.93
C TYR A 29 -1.50 -17.14 14.94
N SER A 30 -0.65 -16.30 15.53
CA SER A 30 0.31 -16.72 16.55
C SER A 30 -0.37 -17.24 17.82
N GLU A 31 -1.47 -16.60 18.26
CA GLU A 31 -2.27 -17.11 19.37
C GLU A 31 -2.89 -18.47 19.07
N ALA A 32 -3.44 -18.67 17.88
CA ALA A 32 -3.98 -19.97 17.47
C ALA A 32 -2.89 -21.06 17.48
N GLN A 33 -1.69 -20.75 16.98
CA GLN A 33 -0.56 -21.69 17.03
C GLN A 33 -0.16 -22.02 18.48
N LYS A 34 -0.07 -21.02 19.36
CA LYS A 34 0.23 -21.23 20.79
C LYS A 34 -0.85 -22.06 21.48
N ALA A 35 -2.12 -21.85 21.14
CA ALA A 35 -3.22 -22.64 21.67
C ALA A 35 -3.11 -24.12 21.26
N ILE A 36 -2.73 -24.38 20.00
CA ILE A 36 -2.48 -25.76 19.52
C ILE A 36 -1.31 -26.39 20.29
N VAL A 37 -0.18 -25.69 20.42
CA VAL A 37 0.99 -26.21 21.17
C VAL A 37 0.63 -26.47 22.63
N SER A 38 -0.14 -25.57 23.26
CA SER A 38 -0.61 -25.75 24.63
C SER A 38 -1.54 -26.96 24.77
N ASP A 39 -2.43 -27.21 23.80
CA ASP A 39 -3.30 -28.39 23.79
C ASP A 39 -2.46 -29.67 23.64
N LEU A 40 -1.45 -29.65 22.77
CA LEU A 40 -0.49 -30.76 22.62
C LEU A 40 0.28 -31.04 23.90
N ASN A 41 0.79 -30.01 24.56
CA ASN A 41 1.49 -30.14 25.83
C ASN A 41 0.59 -30.79 26.90
N GLN A 42 -0.66 -30.33 27.00
CA GLN A 42 -1.63 -30.85 27.97
C GLN A 42 -2.00 -32.30 27.68
N ALA A 43 -2.32 -32.63 26.42
CA ALA A 43 -2.64 -33.99 26.01
C ALA A 43 -1.45 -34.93 26.25
N LEU A 44 -0.23 -34.49 25.92
CA LEU A 44 0.99 -35.28 26.09
C LEU A 44 1.23 -35.62 27.56
N GLN A 45 1.10 -34.62 28.43
CA GLN A 45 1.24 -34.80 29.87
C GLN A 45 0.20 -35.79 30.41
N GLN A 46 -1.05 -35.69 29.97
CA GLN A 46 -2.12 -36.59 30.40
C GLN A 46 -1.85 -38.04 29.96
N THR A 47 -1.48 -38.26 28.70
CA THR A 47 -1.21 -39.60 28.15
C THR A 47 -0.02 -40.27 28.83
N ILE A 48 1.05 -39.52 29.10
CA ILE A 48 2.25 -40.08 29.75
C ILE A 48 1.97 -40.43 31.21
N MET A 49 1.22 -39.59 31.93
CA MET A 49 0.86 -39.87 33.33
C MET A 49 -0.01 -41.12 33.46
N GLN A 50 -0.95 -41.33 32.55
CA GLN A 50 -1.84 -42.50 32.56
C GLN A 50 -1.12 -43.82 32.26
N ASN A 51 -0.11 -43.82 31.37
CA ASN A 51 0.56 -45.03 30.90
C ASN A 51 2.03 -45.15 31.36
N SER A 52 2.44 -44.37 32.37
CA SER A 52 3.85 -44.19 32.76
C SER A 52 4.59 -45.51 33.05
N GLU A 53 3.93 -46.49 33.67
CA GLU A 53 4.52 -47.79 34.00
C GLU A 53 4.90 -48.62 32.76
N LEU A 54 4.07 -48.58 31.71
CA LEU A 54 4.31 -49.32 30.46
C LEU A 54 5.47 -48.73 29.66
N TRP A 55 5.56 -47.39 29.64
CA TRP A 55 6.63 -46.67 28.96
C TRP A 55 8.00 -46.84 29.63
N MET A 56 8.02 -47.12 30.93
CA MET A 56 9.23 -47.16 31.76
C MET A 56 9.81 -48.55 31.99
N ASN A 57 9.37 -49.55 31.22
CA ASN A 57 9.91 -50.89 31.36
C ASN A 57 11.42 -50.91 31.02
N GLN A 58 12.21 -51.38 31.98
CA GLN A 58 13.67 -51.47 31.90
C GLN A 58 14.15 -52.31 30.71
N ASP A 59 13.43 -53.37 30.35
CA ASP A 59 13.84 -54.26 29.26
C ASP A 59 13.60 -53.64 27.88
N THR A 60 12.52 -52.88 27.73
CA THR A 60 12.23 -52.07 26.54
C THR A 60 13.34 -51.04 26.33
N LEU A 61 13.67 -50.32 27.39
CA LEU A 61 14.75 -49.32 27.42
C LEU A 61 16.10 -49.90 26.99
N LYS A 62 16.51 -51.03 27.59
CA LYS A 62 17.75 -51.72 27.21
C LYS A 62 17.76 -52.14 25.74
N THR A 63 16.62 -52.62 25.24
CA THR A 63 16.48 -53.06 23.85
C THR A 63 16.66 -51.89 22.87
N TYR A 64 15.99 -50.76 23.12
CA TYR A 64 16.16 -49.57 22.29
C TYR A 64 17.57 -48.98 22.37
N SER A 65 18.20 -49.02 23.54
CA SER A 65 19.59 -48.57 23.71
C SER A 65 20.56 -49.42 22.88
N ARG A 66 20.42 -50.75 22.92
CA ARG A 66 21.19 -51.67 22.08
C ARG A 66 20.94 -51.42 20.60
N LEU A 67 19.68 -51.20 20.22
CA LEU A 67 19.30 -50.93 18.84
C LEU A 67 19.94 -49.62 18.33
N SER A 68 19.89 -48.56 19.12
CA SER A 68 20.55 -47.28 18.86
C SER A 68 22.06 -47.43 18.67
N ALA A 69 22.71 -48.24 19.51
CA ALA A 69 24.15 -48.53 19.38
C ALA A 69 24.48 -49.27 18.06
N VAL A 70 23.61 -50.17 17.59
CA VAL A 70 23.79 -50.88 16.30
C VAL A 70 23.60 -49.95 15.11
N PHE A 71 22.60 -49.05 15.15
CA PHE A 71 22.36 -48.09 14.07
C PHE A 71 23.36 -46.92 14.06
N GLY A 72 24.11 -46.72 15.14
CA GLY A 72 25.04 -45.60 15.28
C GLY A 72 24.35 -44.23 15.44
N ASN A 73 23.02 -44.20 15.58
CA ASN A 73 22.20 -43.00 15.72
C ASN A 73 21.03 -43.26 16.69
N PRO A 74 20.52 -42.22 17.39
CA PRO A 74 19.34 -42.34 18.25
C PRO A 74 18.12 -42.85 17.48
N VAL A 75 17.47 -43.88 18.00
CA VAL A 75 16.22 -44.40 17.44
C VAL A 75 15.07 -43.50 17.88
N SER A 76 14.31 -42.99 16.91
CA SER A 76 13.07 -42.25 17.10
C SER A 76 11.89 -43.06 16.60
N ILE A 77 10.84 -43.15 17.40
CA ILE A 77 9.58 -43.79 17.01
C ILE A 77 8.54 -42.69 16.87
N GLU A 78 7.96 -42.58 15.67
CA GLU A 78 6.83 -41.71 15.40
C GLU A 78 5.60 -42.61 15.23
N SER A 79 4.60 -42.44 16.11
CA SER A 79 3.38 -43.25 16.05
C SER A 79 2.15 -42.45 16.42
N TYR A 80 1.04 -42.79 15.75
CA TYR A 80 -0.29 -42.45 16.23
C TYR A 80 -0.52 -43.10 17.59
N ASN A 81 -1.13 -42.35 18.51
CA ASN A 81 -1.52 -42.85 19.81
C ASN A 81 -2.98 -42.44 20.07
N LYS A 82 -3.83 -43.43 20.31
CA LYS A 82 -5.28 -43.22 20.48
C LYS A 82 -5.59 -42.39 21.73
N ASP A 83 -4.97 -42.71 22.86
CA ASP A 83 -5.19 -42.01 24.13
C ASP A 83 -4.75 -40.54 24.04
N PHE A 84 -3.67 -40.27 23.31
CA PHE A 84 -3.19 -38.92 22.99
C PHE A 84 -4.17 -38.15 22.12
N ALA A 85 -4.64 -38.77 21.03
CA ALA A 85 -5.62 -38.16 20.14
C ALA A 85 -6.95 -37.88 20.87
N GLU A 86 -7.39 -38.77 21.77
CA GLU A 86 -8.59 -38.56 22.58
C GLU A 86 -8.42 -37.45 23.62
N ALA A 87 -7.21 -37.24 24.14
CA ALA A 87 -6.88 -36.18 25.08
C ALA A 87 -6.80 -34.77 24.44
N LEU A 88 -6.71 -34.67 23.12
CA LEU A 88 -6.74 -33.39 22.41
C LEU A 88 -8.14 -32.76 22.44
N LYS A 89 -8.21 -31.47 22.77
CA LYS A 89 -9.46 -30.70 22.73
C LYS A 89 -9.86 -30.36 21.31
N LEU A 90 -8.88 -30.17 20.43
CA LEU A 90 -9.12 -29.82 19.03
C LEU A 90 -9.41 -31.09 18.20
N GLU A 91 -10.69 -31.37 17.95
CA GLU A 91 -11.12 -32.56 17.21
C GLU A 91 -10.48 -32.67 15.81
N GLN A 92 -10.26 -31.54 15.15
CA GLN A 92 -9.68 -31.48 13.81
C GLN A 92 -8.21 -31.94 13.76
N LEU A 93 -7.55 -32.04 14.92
CA LEU A 93 -6.13 -32.43 15.01
C LEU A 93 -5.95 -33.91 15.37
N LYS A 94 -7.01 -34.60 15.82
CA LYS A 94 -6.93 -35.97 16.35
C LYS A 94 -6.32 -36.94 15.33
N ASP A 95 -6.85 -36.94 14.11
CA ASP A 95 -6.44 -37.86 13.03
C ASP A 95 -5.07 -37.53 12.43
N LYS A 96 -4.50 -36.37 12.76
CA LYS A 96 -3.20 -35.90 12.27
C LYS A 96 -2.15 -35.78 13.37
N SER A 97 -2.49 -36.22 14.58
CA SER A 97 -1.64 -36.14 15.76
C SER A 97 -0.88 -37.43 16.03
N GLY A 98 0.25 -37.32 16.71
CA GLY A 98 0.98 -38.48 17.19
C GLY A 98 1.99 -38.12 18.27
N ILE A 99 2.67 -39.14 18.78
CA ILE A 99 3.75 -38.99 19.75
C ILE A 99 5.05 -39.43 19.09
N ILE A 100 6.10 -38.63 19.27
CA ILE A 100 7.47 -39.03 19.00
C ILE A 100 8.15 -39.43 20.31
N VAL A 101 8.77 -40.59 20.29
CA VAL A 101 9.55 -41.14 21.39
C VAL A 101 11.01 -41.23 20.97
N HIS A 102 11.89 -40.59 21.72
CA HIS A 102 13.34 -40.73 21.53
C HIS A 102 13.98 -41.34 22.77
N VAL A 103 14.82 -42.36 22.56
CA VAL A 103 15.62 -42.97 23.63
C VAL A 103 17.02 -42.37 23.57
N LYS A 104 17.43 -41.67 24.63
CA LYS A 104 18.74 -41.00 24.71
C LYS A 104 19.51 -41.44 25.95
N ASN A 105 20.84 -41.51 25.80
CA ASN A 105 21.77 -41.65 26.91
C ASN A 105 22.23 -40.25 27.35
N LYS A 106 22.19 -39.95 28.65
CA LYS A 106 22.52 -38.63 29.23
C LYS A 106 23.95 -38.15 28.93
N LYS A 107 24.89 -39.05 28.62
CA LYS A 107 26.25 -38.66 28.17
C LYS A 107 26.29 -37.95 26.80
N ALA A 108 25.17 -37.88 26.08
CA ALA A 108 25.04 -37.13 24.82
C ALA A 108 24.43 -35.72 24.99
N ILE A 109 24.28 -35.22 26.24
CA ILE A 109 23.63 -33.94 26.55
C ILE A 109 24.54 -32.70 26.31
N ASP A 110 25.85 -32.88 26.11
CA ASP A 110 26.76 -31.76 25.81
C ASP A 110 26.60 -31.17 24.40
N LYS A 111 25.67 -31.70 23.59
CA LYS A 111 25.18 -31.01 22.40
C LYS A 111 23.80 -30.42 22.68
N PRO A 112 23.60 -29.11 22.45
CA PRO A 112 22.32 -28.47 22.69
C PRO A 112 21.22 -29.24 21.94
N ALA A 113 20.06 -29.34 22.59
CA ALA A 113 18.90 -30.13 22.20
C ALA A 113 18.25 -29.74 20.84
N THR A 114 18.96 -28.97 20.01
CA THR A 114 18.59 -28.61 18.63
C THR A 114 18.80 -29.72 17.61
N ASP A 115 19.61 -30.75 17.89
CA ASP A 115 19.90 -31.86 16.94
C ASP A 115 19.13 -33.15 17.25
N ALA A 116 18.06 -33.09 18.05
CA ALA A 116 17.33 -34.26 18.52
C ALA A 116 16.30 -34.83 17.54
N THR A 117 16.00 -34.13 16.46
CA THR A 117 15.16 -34.64 15.38
C THR A 117 16.10 -35.06 14.24
N PRO A 118 16.18 -36.35 13.87
CA PRO A 118 16.99 -36.75 12.73
C PRO A 118 16.42 -36.09 11.48
N GLY A 119 17.06 -35.02 11.00
CA GLY A 119 16.99 -34.56 9.61
C GLY A 119 15.61 -34.38 8.98
N LYS A 120 14.53 -34.18 9.74
CA LYS A 120 13.29 -33.60 9.22
C LYS A 120 13.44 -32.10 9.32
N ASP A 121 14.27 -31.58 8.42
CA ASP A 121 14.24 -30.20 7.98
C ASP A 121 12.77 -29.82 7.79
N GLN A 122 12.24 -29.04 8.73
CA GLN A 122 10.96 -28.34 8.74
C GLN A 122 10.08 -28.62 7.51
N THR A 123 9.54 -29.84 7.37
CA THR A 123 8.49 -30.08 6.39
C THR A 123 7.39 -29.14 6.82
N LYS A 124 7.04 -28.16 5.98
CA LYS A 124 6.21 -26.97 6.26
C LYS A 124 4.89 -27.21 7.00
N ASN A 125 4.54 -28.47 7.27
CA ASN A 125 3.31 -28.92 7.86
C ASN A 125 3.49 -29.67 9.22
N TYR A 126 4.52 -29.37 10.01
CA TYR A 126 4.80 -30.12 11.25
C TYR A 126 4.86 -29.19 12.48
N LEU A 127 3.97 -29.38 13.46
CA LEU A 127 4.00 -28.66 14.75
C LEU A 127 4.43 -29.64 15.81
N ALA A 128 5.45 -29.28 16.56
CA ALA A 128 5.85 -30.04 17.72
C ALA A 128 5.37 -29.33 19.00
N SER A 129 5.09 -30.13 20.01
CA SER A 129 5.00 -29.73 21.41
C SER A 129 6.31 -29.10 21.86
N ASP A 130 6.23 -27.96 22.55
CA ASP A 130 7.39 -27.33 23.20
C ASP A 130 7.84 -28.13 24.43
N THR A 131 6.94 -28.91 25.02
CA THR A 131 7.26 -29.77 26.17
C THR A 131 7.90 -31.06 25.68
N ILE A 132 9.11 -31.31 26.17
CA ILE A 132 9.79 -32.61 26.05
C ILE A 132 9.82 -33.23 27.44
N ILE A 133 9.07 -34.31 27.64
CA ILE A 133 9.00 -34.98 28.95
C ILE A 133 10.09 -36.05 28.99
N TRP A 134 11.05 -35.91 29.91
CA TRP A 134 12.13 -36.86 30.13
C TRP A 134 11.83 -37.76 31.33
N LEU A 135 11.83 -39.08 31.11
CA LEU A 135 11.76 -40.06 32.20
C LEU A 135 13.04 -40.89 32.21
N SER A 136 13.65 -41.03 33.39
CA SER A 136 14.80 -41.91 33.63
C SER A 136 14.39 -43.11 34.47
N ALA A 137 14.86 -44.29 34.07
CA ALA A 137 14.74 -45.48 34.90
C ALA A 137 15.93 -45.51 35.86
N ASN A 138 15.68 -45.50 37.18
CA ASN A 138 16.70 -45.84 38.17
C ASN A 138 17.06 -47.32 38.01
N LEU A 139 18.05 -47.59 37.18
CA LEU A 139 18.55 -48.91 36.87
C LEU A 139 19.67 -49.24 37.88
N ASN A 140 19.37 -50.08 38.88
CA ASN A 140 20.38 -50.67 39.77
C ASN A 140 21.23 -51.70 38.99
N LEU A 141 22.08 -51.23 38.07
CA LEU A 141 22.98 -52.03 37.25
C LEU A 141 24.43 -51.53 37.42
N PRO A 142 25.44 -52.40 37.29
CA PRO A 142 26.82 -52.10 37.65
C PRO A 142 27.41 -50.98 36.77
N GLU A 143 27.59 -49.82 37.41
CA GLU A 143 28.55 -48.70 37.32
C GLU A 143 29.34 -48.35 36.04
N SER A 144 29.19 -49.01 34.88
CA SER A 144 30.08 -48.71 33.74
C SER A 144 29.44 -48.54 32.35
N SER A 145 28.14 -48.71 32.14
CA SER A 145 27.59 -48.55 30.77
C SER A 145 26.13 -48.13 30.61
N LEU A 146 25.37 -47.84 31.66
CA LEU A 146 23.91 -47.62 31.53
C LEU A 146 23.28 -46.66 32.55
N GLU A 147 24.09 -45.87 33.26
CA GLU A 147 23.64 -45.12 34.44
C GLU A 147 22.67 -43.97 34.20
N ASP A 148 22.30 -43.62 32.98
CA ASP A 148 21.29 -42.58 32.76
C ASP A 148 20.65 -42.72 31.38
N LEU A 149 19.94 -43.84 31.20
CA LEU A 149 19.10 -44.03 30.03
C LEU A 149 17.73 -43.39 30.28
N GLY A 150 17.38 -42.42 29.43
CA GLY A 150 16.10 -41.74 29.53
C GLY A 150 15.32 -41.72 28.22
N ILE A 151 14.01 -41.69 28.35
CA ILE A 151 13.08 -41.54 27.23
C ILE A 151 12.58 -40.11 27.22
N SER A 152 12.67 -39.45 26.07
CA SER A 152 12.00 -38.18 25.84
C SER A 152 10.78 -38.36 24.94
N PHE A 153 9.66 -37.80 25.38
CA PHE A 153 8.40 -37.78 24.63
C PHE A 153 8.12 -36.39 24.10
N GLN A 154 7.65 -36.30 22.85
CA GLN A 154 7.22 -35.07 22.22
C GLN A 154 5.94 -35.32 21.41
N GLY A 155 4.88 -34.58 21.72
CA GLY A 155 3.65 -34.62 20.92
C GLY A 155 3.83 -33.84 19.62
N TYR A 156 3.17 -34.28 18.56
CA TYR A 156 3.20 -33.57 17.28
C TYR A 156 1.88 -33.63 16.55
N VAL A 157 1.73 -32.70 15.60
CA VAL A 157 0.61 -32.68 14.65
C VAL A 157 1.13 -32.36 13.27
N ASN A 158 0.66 -33.12 12.28
CA ASN A 158 0.81 -32.78 10.87
C ASN A 158 -0.30 -31.78 10.49
N TYR A 159 0.02 -30.49 10.37
CA TYR A 159 -0.95 -29.42 10.15
C TYR A 159 -0.52 -28.52 8.98
N SER A 160 -1.46 -28.08 8.15
CA SER A 160 -1.16 -27.09 7.10
C SER A 160 -1.35 -25.66 7.61
N ALA A 161 -0.68 -24.67 6.99
CA ALA A 161 -0.92 -23.25 7.28
C ALA A 161 -2.40 -22.83 7.09
N SER A 162 -3.12 -23.50 6.18
CA SER A 162 -4.56 -23.34 5.99
C SER A 162 -5.38 -23.80 7.19
N ASP A 163 -4.92 -24.84 7.89
CA ASP A 163 -5.64 -25.46 9.00
C ASP A 163 -5.53 -24.56 10.24
N VAL A 164 -4.35 -23.94 10.48
CA VAL A 164 -4.23 -22.91 11.52
C VAL A 164 -5.11 -21.72 11.19
N LEU A 165 -5.10 -21.27 9.93
CA LEU A 165 -5.96 -20.16 9.52
C LEU A 165 -7.44 -20.51 9.70
N ALA A 166 -7.84 -21.77 9.50
CA ALA A 166 -9.21 -22.23 9.77
C ALA A 166 -9.58 -22.14 11.25
N LEU A 167 -8.63 -22.43 12.15
CA LEU A 167 -8.78 -22.35 13.60
C LEU A 167 -8.65 -20.92 14.16
N THR A 168 -7.99 -20.01 13.43
CA THR A 168 -7.82 -18.61 13.83
C THR A 168 -9.14 -17.83 13.80
N ASP A 169 -9.36 -16.96 14.80
CA ASP A 169 -10.45 -15.98 14.74
C ASP A 169 -10.16 -14.90 13.69
N LYS A 170 -10.95 -14.93 12.61
CA LYS A 170 -10.81 -14.06 11.43
C LYS A 170 -11.58 -12.76 11.54
N LYS A 171 -12.49 -12.60 12.52
CA LYS A 171 -13.51 -11.54 12.51
C LYS A 171 -12.89 -10.15 12.52
N VAL A 172 -11.97 -9.90 13.45
CA VAL A 172 -11.30 -8.59 13.62
C VAL A 172 -10.46 -8.19 12.41
N PRO A 173 -9.49 -9.00 11.94
CA PRO A 173 -8.67 -8.62 10.78
C PRO A 173 -9.51 -8.49 9.50
N LEU A 174 -10.56 -9.30 9.33
CA LEU A 174 -11.46 -9.23 8.18
C LEU A 174 -12.29 -7.94 8.17
N LEU A 175 -12.83 -7.53 9.32
CA LEU A 175 -13.57 -6.27 9.44
C LEU A 175 -12.67 -5.06 9.14
N LEU A 176 -11.43 -5.06 9.65
CA LEU A 176 -10.45 -4.02 9.36
C LEU A 176 -10.11 -3.97 7.87
N LEU A 177 -9.96 -5.14 7.23
CA LEU A 177 -9.70 -5.23 5.79
C LEU A 177 -10.89 -4.67 4.97
N LEU A 178 -12.12 -5.04 5.32
CA LEU A 178 -13.33 -4.53 4.66
C LEU A 178 -13.43 -3.01 4.79
N PHE A 179 -13.13 -2.47 5.97
CA PHE A 179 -13.14 -1.02 6.18
C PHE A 179 -12.05 -0.32 5.36
N ALA A 180 -10.85 -0.91 5.29
CA ALA A 180 -9.77 -0.40 4.47
C ALA A 180 -10.12 -0.40 2.98
N LEU A 181 -10.77 -1.46 2.48
CA LEU A 181 -11.25 -1.54 1.09
C LEU A 181 -12.34 -0.51 0.81
N MET A 182 -13.31 -0.34 1.72
CA MET A 182 -14.36 0.67 1.57
C MET A 182 -13.78 2.09 1.51
N ALA A 183 -12.85 2.42 2.42
CA ALA A 183 -12.19 3.71 2.43
C ALA A 183 -11.26 3.90 1.21
N GLY A 184 -10.59 2.85 0.73
CA GLY A 184 -9.78 2.87 -0.48
C GLY A 184 -10.61 3.11 -1.74
N CYS A 185 -11.71 2.38 -1.90
CA CYS A 185 -12.67 2.56 -2.99
C CYS A 185 -13.29 3.96 -2.98
N LEU A 186 -13.67 4.46 -1.80
CA LEU A 186 -14.20 5.81 -1.65
C LEU A 186 -13.15 6.87 -2.02
N SER A 187 -11.91 6.72 -1.56
CA SER A 187 -10.80 7.61 -1.90
C SER A 187 -10.53 7.62 -3.42
N TRP A 188 -10.48 6.44 -4.04
CA TRP A 188 -10.31 6.29 -5.49
C TRP A 188 -11.47 6.91 -6.26
N PHE A 189 -12.71 6.71 -5.82
CA PHE A 189 -13.89 7.29 -6.44
C PHE A 189 -13.90 8.83 -6.34
N LEU A 190 -13.55 9.39 -5.19
CA LEU A 190 -13.42 10.84 -5.01
C LEU A 190 -12.28 11.42 -5.86
N MET A 191 -11.16 10.71 -6.00
CA MET A 191 -10.08 11.10 -6.89
C MET A 191 -10.48 11.05 -8.36
N ARG A 192 -11.19 10.00 -8.81
CA ARG A 192 -11.73 9.92 -10.17
C ARG A 192 -12.75 11.01 -10.46
N ARG A 193 -13.64 11.32 -9.52
CA ARG A 193 -14.56 12.47 -9.65
C ARG A 193 -13.82 13.80 -9.79
N LYS A 194 -12.77 14.04 -8.99
CA LYS A 194 -11.95 15.26 -9.11
C LYS A 194 -11.10 15.33 -10.39
N GLN A 195 -10.70 14.18 -10.96
CA GLN A 195 -10.03 14.15 -12.26
C GLN A 195 -11.01 14.44 -13.41
N ALA A 196 -12.27 14.00 -13.27
CA ALA A 196 -13.34 14.33 -14.20
C ALA A 196 -13.78 15.81 -14.07
N GLU A 197 -13.80 16.35 -12.86
CA GLU A 197 -13.91 17.78 -12.56
C GLU A 197 -12.53 18.45 -12.59
N ALA A 198 -11.74 18.21 -13.66
CA ALA A 198 -10.40 18.74 -13.80
C ALA A 198 -10.30 20.15 -13.18
N PRO A 199 -9.45 20.37 -12.17
CA PRO A 199 -9.27 21.71 -11.67
C PRO A 199 -8.73 22.47 -12.87
N VAL A 200 -9.48 23.47 -13.32
CA VAL A 200 -8.89 24.67 -13.87
C VAL A 200 -7.83 25.02 -12.83
N GLN A 201 -6.58 24.63 -13.11
CA GLN A 201 -5.42 25.22 -12.47
C GLN A 201 -5.65 26.73 -12.58
N LYS A 202 -5.10 27.54 -11.68
CA LYS A 202 -4.99 28.98 -11.97
C LYS A 202 -4.17 29.10 -13.27
N GLU A 203 -4.82 28.92 -14.41
CA GLU A 203 -4.33 29.37 -15.69
C GLU A 203 -4.14 30.87 -15.45
N ASN A 204 -2.97 31.40 -15.78
CA ASN A 204 -2.75 32.83 -15.79
C ASN A 204 -3.62 33.40 -16.92
N LEU A 205 -4.92 33.50 -16.63
CA LEU A 205 -5.97 33.99 -17.49
C LEU A 205 -6.02 35.50 -17.26
N ILE A 206 -5.45 36.24 -18.20
CA ILE A 206 -5.56 37.70 -18.21
C ILE A 206 -6.84 38.01 -18.99
N ALA A 207 -7.88 38.47 -18.29
CA ALA A 207 -9.12 38.90 -18.91
C ALA A 207 -9.08 40.42 -19.15
N PHE A 208 -9.39 40.85 -20.36
CA PHE A 208 -9.54 42.26 -20.72
C PHE A 208 -10.71 42.40 -21.70
N GLY A 209 -11.74 43.16 -21.31
CA GLY A 209 -13.04 43.14 -21.99
C GLY A 209 -13.69 41.76 -21.95
N ASN A 210 -14.20 41.29 -23.08
CA ASN A 210 -14.76 39.94 -23.26
C ASN A 210 -13.79 38.94 -23.95
N LEU A 211 -12.51 39.30 -24.05
CA LEU A 211 -11.44 38.42 -24.53
C LEU A 211 -10.56 37.96 -23.37
N THR A 212 -10.33 36.66 -23.30
CA THR A 212 -9.49 36.04 -22.27
C THR A 212 -8.21 35.49 -22.87
N PHE A 213 -7.07 35.87 -22.31
CA PHE A 213 -5.75 35.38 -22.72
C PHE A 213 -5.26 34.30 -21.77
N SER A 214 -4.99 33.09 -22.29
CA SER A 214 -4.35 32.02 -21.53
C SER A 214 -2.85 32.02 -21.85
N CYS A 215 -2.03 32.38 -20.86
CA CYS A 215 -0.57 32.37 -21.00
C CYS A 215 -0.04 30.95 -21.27
N ASP A 216 -0.68 29.92 -20.69
CA ASP A 216 -0.20 28.53 -20.75
C ASP A 216 -0.46 27.90 -22.12
N LYS A 217 -1.59 28.23 -22.75
CA LYS A 217 -1.99 27.70 -24.06
C LYS A 217 -1.57 28.61 -25.22
N ALA A 218 -1.01 29.80 -24.92
CA ALA A 218 -0.68 30.83 -25.90
C ALA A 218 -1.85 31.12 -26.86
N CYS A 219 -3.07 31.25 -26.31
CA CYS A 219 -4.30 31.39 -27.09
C CYS A 219 -5.23 32.44 -26.48
N PHE A 220 -5.96 33.14 -27.36
CA PHE A 220 -7.04 34.04 -27.00
C PHE A 220 -8.38 33.34 -27.17
N TYR A 221 -9.26 33.49 -26.18
CA TYR A 221 -10.60 32.94 -26.14
C TYR A 221 -11.63 34.06 -26.15
N LYS A 222 -12.65 33.91 -27.00
CA LYS A 222 -13.83 34.78 -27.02
C LYS A 222 -14.75 34.47 -25.82
N GLU A 223 -15.80 35.27 -25.67
CA GLU A 223 -16.86 35.07 -24.68
C GLU A 223 -17.51 33.67 -24.77
N ASP A 224 -17.70 33.16 -25.99
CA ASP A 224 -18.26 31.83 -26.27
C ASP A 224 -17.27 30.66 -26.06
N GLN A 225 -16.11 30.91 -25.42
CA GLN A 225 -14.99 29.97 -25.29
C GLN A 225 -14.37 29.46 -26.61
N GLU A 226 -14.74 30.04 -27.75
CA GLU A 226 -14.08 29.74 -29.02
C GLU A 226 -12.67 30.37 -29.11
N LYS A 227 -11.73 29.61 -29.68
CA LYS A 227 -10.36 30.10 -29.93
C LYS A 227 -10.36 31.16 -31.04
N LEU A 228 -9.90 32.36 -30.72
CA LEU A 228 -9.66 33.41 -31.70
C LEU A 228 -8.48 33.01 -32.61
N ARG A 229 -8.73 32.90 -33.91
CA ARG A 229 -7.72 32.51 -34.90
C ARG A 229 -6.92 33.73 -35.32
N LEU A 230 -5.70 33.86 -34.78
CA LEU A 230 -4.74 34.90 -35.14
C LEU A 230 -3.55 34.29 -35.87
N THR A 231 -2.94 35.06 -36.79
CA THR A 231 -1.62 34.70 -37.34
C THR A 231 -0.54 34.89 -36.27
N PRO A 232 0.65 34.27 -36.40
CA PRO A 232 1.71 34.40 -35.39
C PRO A 232 2.10 35.85 -35.06
N GLN A 233 2.14 36.72 -36.08
CA GLN A 233 2.45 38.14 -35.89
C GLN A 233 1.30 38.91 -35.21
N GLN A 234 0.04 38.60 -35.55
CA GLN A 234 -1.13 39.18 -34.88
C GLN A 234 -1.21 38.76 -33.41
N TYR A 235 -0.95 37.48 -33.15
CA TYR A 235 -0.88 36.92 -31.81
C TYR A 235 0.15 37.65 -30.96
N LYS A 236 1.36 37.87 -31.49
CA LYS A 236 2.45 38.50 -30.76
C LYS A 236 2.11 39.95 -30.36
N VAL A 237 1.46 40.72 -31.24
CA VAL A 237 0.96 42.06 -30.91
C VAL A 237 -0.07 42.01 -29.79
N MET A 238 -1.05 41.10 -29.88
CA MET A 238 -2.07 40.94 -28.84
C MET A 238 -1.48 40.47 -27.50
N GLU A 239 -0.50 39.57 -27.53
CA GLU A 239 0.24 39.14 -26.34
C GLU A 239 0.92 40.34 -25.68
N MET A 240 1.62 41.19 -26.45
CA MET A 240 2.24 42.41 -25.93
C MET A 240 1.22 43.36 -25.31
N PHE A 241 0.03 43.50 -25.89
CA PHE A 241 -1.04 44.33 -25.32
C PHE A 241 -1.52 43.79 -23.97
N TYR A 242 -1.69 42.47 -23.83
CA TYR A 242 -2.17 41.85 -22.60
C TYR A 242 -1.10 41.76 -21.50
N LEU A 243 0.18 41.70 -21.87
CA LEU A 243 1.29 41.71 -20.91
C LEU A 243 1.64 43.12 -20.40
N THR A 244 1.28 44.17 -21.15
CA THR A 244 1.54 45.56 -20.77
C THR A 244 0.40 46.09 -19.90
N SER A 245 0.68 46.49 -18.66
CA SER A 245 -0.35 46.91 -17.69
C SER A 245 -1.17 48.13 -18.10
N SER A 246 -0.63 49.00 -18.97
CA SER A 246 -1.35 50.16 -19.51
C SER A 246 -2.11 49.87 -20.80
N HIS A 247 -1.93 48.68 -21.40
CA HIS A 247 -2.45 48.32 -22.72
C HIS A 247 -2.10 49.31 -23.85
N ILE A 248 -1.05 50.12 -23.65
CA ILE A 248 -0.50 51.08 -24.61
C ILE A 248 0.84 50.54 -25.09
N LEU A 249 1.02 50.44 -26.41
CA LEU A 249 2.26 49.98 -27.03
C LEU A 249 2.81 51.04 -27.98
N ALA A 250 4.07 51.43 -27.78
CA ALA A 250 4.77 52.32 -28.70
C ALA A 250 5.07 51.61 -30.02
N ARG A 251 5.05 52.36 -31.14
CA ARG A 251 5.33 51.80 -32.46
C ARG A 251 6.74 51.23 -32.56
N THR A 252 7.71 51.90 -31.96
CA THR A 252 9.12 51.47 -31.88
C THR A 252 9.23 50.10 -31.23
N ASP A 253 8.54 49.90 -30.11
CA ASP A 253 8.64 48.67 -29.30
C ASP A 253 8.00 47.49 -30.02
N ILE A 254 6.88 47.73 -30.72
CA ILE A 254 6.25 46.68 -31.56
C ILE A 254 7.15 46.34 -32.76
N CYS A 255 7.71 47.34 -33.43
CA CYS A 255 8.62 47.14 -34.57
C CYS A 255 9.88 46.38 -34.15
N GLU A 256 10.48 46.73 -33.02
CA GLU A 256 11.66 46.05 -32.48
C GLU A 256 11.36 44.61 -32.08
N ALA A 257 10.19 44.35 -31.47
CA ALA A 257 9.78 43.00 -31.07
C ALA A 257 9.44 42.07 -32.24
N LEU A 258 8.90 42.60 -33.34
CA LEU A 258 8.48 41.80 -34.50
C LEU A 258 9.52 41.76 -35.64
N TRP A 259 10.26 42.85 -35.86
CA TRP A 259 11.18 43.04 -36.97
C TRP A 259 12.42 43.87 -36.55
N PRO A 260 13.33 43.33 -35.73
CA PRO A 260 14.52 44.06 -35.30
C PRO A 260 15.40 44.44 -36.50
N GLY A 261 15.70 45.74 -36.65
CA GLY A 261 16.64 46.26 -37.65
C GLY A 261 16.09 46.44 -39.08
N LYS A 262 14.77 46.40 -39.29
CA LYS A 262 14.16 46.59 -40.63
C LYS A 262 13.71 48.04 -40.86
N GLU A 263 14.21 48.68 -41.93
CA GLU A 263 13.88 50.08 -42.26
C GLU A 263 12.39 50.32 -42.60
N ASN A 264 11.69 49.32 -43.15
CA ASN A 264 10.26 49.42 -43.53
C ASN A 264 9.30 48.75 -42.51
N ALA A 265 9.69 48.67 -41.23
CA ALA A 265 8.87 48.03 -40.21
C ALA A 265 7.54 48.79 -39.97
N ASP A 266 7.55 50.12 -40.03
CA ASP A 266 6.37 50.97 -39.77
C ASP A 266 5.22 50.76 -40.75
N GLU A 267 5.49 50.61 -42.05
CA GLU A 267 4.47 50.34 -43.07
C GLU A 267 3.87 48.95 -42.90
N THR A 268 4.71 47.98 -42.55
CA THR A 268 4.31 46.60 -42.27
C THR A 268 3.42 46.56 -41.02
N LEU A 269 3.79 47.31 -39.97
CA LEU A 269 3.01 47.47 -38.75
C LEU A 269 1.64 48.10 -39.02
N ASN A 270 1.58 49.18 -39.80
CA ASN A 270 0.31 49.81 -40.20
C ASN A 270 -0.62 48.80 -40.89
N THR A 271 -0.07 47.97 -41.78
CA THR A 271 -0.84 46.94 -42.47
C THR A 271 -1.31 45.83 -41.52
N LEU A 272 -0.46 45.42 -40.57
CA LEU A 272 -0.80 44.42 -39.55
C LEU A 272 -1.92 44.92 -38.64
N ILE A 273 -1.82 46.14 -38.12
CA ILE A 273 -2.85 46.76 -37.27
C ILE A 273 -4.16 46.95 -38.04
N ARG A 274 -4.10 47.36 -39.32
CA ARG A 274 -5.30 47.48 -40.18
C ARG A 274 -6.03 46.15 -40.34
N ARG A 275 -5.30 45.03 -40.43
CA ARG A 275 -5.87 43.68 -40.53
C ARG A 275 -6.31 43.12 -39.16
N LEU A 276 -5.66 43.52 -38.08
CA LEU A 276 -5.97 43.07 -36.72
C LEU A 276 -7.24 43.72 -36.17
N ARG A 277 -7.46 45.02 -36.42
CA ARG A 277 -8.64 45.78 -35.97
C ARG A 277 -9.98 45.05 -36.20
N PRO A 278 -10.36 44.66 -37.44
CA PRO A 278 -11.65 44.01 -37.66
C PRO A 278 -11.75 42.68 -36.93
N LEU A 279 -10.65 41.91 -36.82
CA LEU A 279 -10.66 40.63 -36.09
C LEU A 279 -10.95 40.80 -34.60
N ILE A 280 -10.51 41.91 -34.00
CA ILE A 280 -10.76 42.21 -32.59
C ILE A 280 -12.13 42.85 -32.42
N GLU A 281 -12.46 43.87 -33.21
CA GLU A 281 -13.72 44.62 -33.08
C GLU A 281 -14.97 43.79 -33.45
N GLU A 282 -14.87 42.80 -34.35
CA GLU A 282 -15.98 41.90 -34.69
C GLU A 282 -16.19 40.78 -33.66
N ASN A 283 -15.12 40.39 -32.95
CA ASN A 283 -15.14 39.24 -32.05
C ASN A 283 -15.07 39.63 -30.56
N SER A 284 -15.02 40.93 -30.26
CA SER A 284 -14.87 41.43 -28.90
C SER A 284 -15.40 42.85 -28.75
N ASN A 285 -15.59 43.29 -27.51
CA ASN A 285 -15.89 44.68 -27.16
C ASN A 285 -14.64 45.57 -27.09
N LEU A 286 -13.51 45.13 -27.66
CA LEU A 286 -12.26 45.87 -27.66
C LEU A 286 -12.05 46.63 -28.97
N LYS A 287 -11.38 47.78 -28.88
CA LYS A 287 -11.01 48.63 -30.01
C LYS A 287 -9.55 49.03 -29.92
N ILE A 288 -8.85 49.02 -31.06
CA ILE A 288 -7.45 49.48 -31.14
C ILE A 288 -7.42 50.93 -31.65
N THR A 289 -7.22 51.88 -30.74
CA THR A 289 -7.08 53.31 -31.04
C THR A 289 -5.62 53.66 -31.33
N THR A 290 -5.39 54.81 -31.95
CA THR A 290 -4.04 55.33 -32.25
C THR A 290 -3.85 56.63 -31.50
N ASP A 291 -2.88 56.68 -30.58
CA ASP A 291 -2.56 57.89 -29.84
C ASP A 291 -1.51 58.72 -30.59
N ARG A 292 -1.95 59.87 -31.11
CA ARG A 292 -1.12 60.91 -31.78
C ARG A 292 -0.10 60.37 -32.79
N GLY A 293 -0.41 59.24 -33.43
CA GLY A 293 0.45 58.57 -34.40
C GLY A 293 1.71 57.89 -33.84
N ARG A 294 1.93 57.90 -32.52
CA ARG A 294 3.17 57.38 -31.87
C ARG A 294 2.98 56.02 -31.19
N ALA A 295 1.77 55.74 -30.71
CA ALA A 295 1.44 54.50 -30.01
C ALA A 295 0.07 53.98 -30.43
N TYR A 296 -0.17 52.70 -30.15
CA TYR A 296 -1.46 52.05 -30.25
C TYR A 296 -1.96 51.69 -28.85
N GLN A 297 -3.25 51.81 -28.63
CA GLN A 297 -3.89 51.50 -27.34
C GLN A 297 -5.06 50.56 -27.55
N LEU A 298 -5.21 49.59 -26.65
CA LEU A 298 -6.35 48.68 -26.61
C LEU A 298 -7.34 49.18 -25.55
N GLU A 299 -8.54 49.58 -25.99
CA GLU A 299 -9.59 50.16 -25.14
C GLU A 299 -10.87 49.32 -25.21
N ILE A 300 -11.69 49.38 -24.16
CA ILE A 300 -13.03 48.81 -24.16
C ILE A 300 -13.98 49.81 -24.83
N LYS A 301 -14.77 49.35 -25.79
CA LYS A 301 -15.82 50.14 -26.43
C LYS A 301 -16.90 50.46 -25.40
N GLU A 302 -16.96 51.71 -24.93
CA GLU A 302 -18.04 52.15 -24.04
C GLU A 302 -19.41 51.99 -24.74
N PRO A 303 -20.44 51.48 -24.04
CA PRO A 303 -21.80 51.50 -24.57
C PRO A 303 -22.26 52.96 -24.67
N VAL A 304 -22.79 53.34 -25.83
CA VAL A 304 -23.42 54.64 -26.06
C VAL A 304 -24.51 54.82 -25.00
N THR A 305 -24.25 55.66 -24.00
CA THR A 305 -25.27 56.05 -23.02
C THR A 305 -26.12 57.11 -23.70
N GLU A 306 -27.24 56.69 -24.30
CA GLU A 306 -28.29 57.62 -24.72
C GLU A 306 -28.92 58.24 -23.47
N THR A 307 -28.35 59.36 -23.00
CA THR A 307 -29.01 60.23 -22.04
C THR A 307 -30.19 60.92 -22.72
N TYR A 308 -31.38 60.34 -22.59
CA TYR A 308 -32.62 61.08 -22.80
C TYR A 308 -32.80 62.05 -21.62
N THR A 309 -32.41 63.29 -21.82
CA THR A 309 -32.88 64.44 -21.04
C THR A 309 -34.39 64.58 -21.23
N GLN A 310 -35.18 64.24 -20.22
CA GLN A 310 -36.55 64.74 -20.08
C GLN A 310 -36.49 66.16 -19.52
N THR A 311 -36.77 67.14 -20.38
CA THR A 311 -37.14 68.51 -19.99
C THR A 311 -38.52 68.51 -19.35
N ALA A 312 -38.65 69.41 -18.36
CA ALA A 312 -39.77 69.66 -17.46
C ALA A 312 -41.15 69.86 -18.12
#